data_AF-A0A8K0CMY5-F1
#
_entry.id   AF-A0A8K0CMY5-F1
#
_cell.length_a   1.000
_cell.length_b   1.000
_cell.length_c   1.000
_cell.angle_alpha   90.00
_cell.angle_beta   90.00
_cell.angle_gamma   90.00
#
_symmetry.space_group_name_H-M   'P 1'
#
loop_
_entity.id
_entity.type
_entity.pdbx_description
1 polymer ?
#
loop_
_entity_poly.entity_id
_entity_poly.type
_entity_poly.pdbx_seq_one_letter_code
_entity_poly.pdbx_strand_id
1 'polypeptide(L)'
;MREFQIPPNIELADRTFYQPGPINIGANLFWELLCIGQIKRNNQPLLQKTKLGWILSSGCEVSNSEEQPKQSACLALHELYKNVERLWKADQVVTIKNKNSIDEEYCQDLFQQTTTRSEDGRFIVRIPFKVNPDKHLESSSNKAVLRFQWLKTKLSKSEDLKLQYSEFIQEYIRLKHMSPSELNISKSFFLVSETTKLRVVFDG
;
A
#
# COMPACT_ATOMS: atom_id res chain seq x y z
N MET A 1 30.84 -43.86 -12.79
CA MET A 1 30.43 -43.32 -11.48
C MET A 1 30.78 -44.40 -10.46
N ARG A 2 31.71 -44.17 -9.53
CA ARG A 2 32.13 -45.23 -8.58
C ARG A 2 30.99 -45.46 -7.58
N GLU A 3 30.50 -46.69 -7.49
CA GLU A 3 29.46 -47.06 -6.53
C GLU A 3 29.98 -46.88 -5.10
N PHE A 4 29.30 -46.04 -4.32
CA PHE A 4 29.58 -45.91 -2.90
C PHE A 4 29.05 -47.15 -2.16
N GLN A 5 29.95 -47.95 -1.61
CA GLN A 5 29.59 -49.15 -0.86
C GLN A 5 29.29 -48.79 0.60
N ILE A 6 28.04 -48.94 1.00
CA ILE A 6 27.60 -48.80 2.40
C ILE A 6 28.20 -49.99 3.19
N PRO A 7 28.84 -49.75 4.35
CA PRO A 7 29.36 -50.83 5.17
C PRO A 7 28.29 -51.87 5.54
N PRO A 8 28.62 -53.17 5.52
CA PRO A 8 27.69 -54.19 5.99
C PRO A 8 27.38 -53.94 7.47
N ASN A 9 26.08 -53.92 7.83
CA ASN A 9 25.52 -53.60 9.17
C ASN A 9 25.19 -52.12 9.45
N ILE A 10 24.95 -51.31 8.42
CA ILE A 10 24.45 -49.93 8.59
C ILE A 10 23.08 -49.77 7.95
N GLU A 11 22.12 -49.32 8.75
CA GLU A 11 20.79 -48.89 8.27
C GLU A 11 20.77 -47.38 8.06
N LEU A 12 20.54 -46.96 6.81
CA LEU A 12 20.37 -45.55 6.49
C LEU A 12 19.00 -45.04 6.95
N ALA A 13 18.94 -43.78 7.36
CA ALA A 13 17.69 -43.10 7.70
C ALA A 13 16.74 -43.00 6.49
N ASP A 14 17.31 -42.93 5.28
CA ASP A 14 16.58 -43.02 4.02
C ASP A 14 17.06 -44.25 3.23
N ARG A 15 16.19 -45.26 3.13
CA ARG A 15 16.46 -46.49 2.36
C ARG A 15 16.49 -46.24 0.85
N THR A 16 15.90 -45.13 0.41
CA THR A 16 15.81 -44.67 -0.97
C THR A 16 16.68 -43.43 -1.21
N PHE A 17 17.81 -43.29 -0.51
CA PHE A 17 18.67 -42.08 -0.57
C PHE A 17 19.10 -41.63 -1.98
N TYR A 18 19.05 -42.53 -2.96
CA TYR A 18 19.35 -42.28 -4.38
C TYR A 18 18.14 -41.75 -5.18
N GLN A 19 16.97 -41.62 -4.55
CA GLN A 19 15.75 -41.07 -5.12
C GLN A 19 15.42 -39.73 -4.44
N PRO A 20 15.16 -38.67 -5.22
CA PRO A 20 14.75 -37.39 -4.63
C PRO A 20 13.34 -37.52 -4.02
N GLY A 21 13.21 -37.13 -2.76
CA GLY A 21 11.94 -37.12 -2.02
C GLY A 21 11.85 -35.93 -1.05
N PRO A 22 10.64 -35.53 -0.63
CA PRO A 22 10.47 -34.44 0.32
C PRO A 22 10.97 -34.86 1.71
N ILE A 23 12.02 -34.21 2.19
CA ILE A 23 12.51 -34.35 3.57
C ILE A 23 12.13 -33.08 4.32
N ASN A 24 11.29 -33.22 5.34
CA ASN A 24 10.86 -32.09 6.16
C ASN A 24 11.41 -32.24 7.58
N ILE A 25 12.68 -31.91 7.77
CA ILE A 25 13.32 -31.85 9.08
C ILE A 25 13.56 -30.38 9.41
N GLY A 26 12.89 -29.88 10.43
CA GLY A 26 13.07 -28.52 10.91
C GLY A 26 14.48 -28.30 11.46
N ALA A 27 15.03 -27.10 11.25
CA ALA A 27 16.35 -26.71 11.73
C ALA A 27 16.51 -26.81 13.27
N ASN A 28 15.39 -26.68 14.00
CA ASN A 28 15.34 -26.85 15.46
C ASN A 28 15.58 -28.29 15.91
N LEU A 29 15.13 -29.29 15.14
CA LEU A 29 15.28 -30.71 15.46
C LEU A 29 16.64 -31.27 15.05
N PHE A 30 17.38 -30.56 14.18
CA PHE A 30 18.64 -31.03 13.63
C PHE A 30 19.64 -31.46 14.72
N TRP A 31 19.88 -30.61 15.71
CA TRP A 31 20.85 -30.89 16.77
C TRP A 31 20.39 -31.99 17.72
N GLU A 32 19.08 -32.14 17.93
CA GLU A 32 18.51 -33.18 18.79
C GLU A 32 18.54 -34.57 18.17
N LEU A 33 18.61 -34.63 16.83
CA LEU A 33 18.67 -35.87 16.08
C LEU A 33 20.07 -36.45 15.99
N LEU A 34 21.12 -35.65 16.17
CA LEU A 34 22.51 -36.13 16.10
C LEU A 34 22.82 -37.10 17.24
N CYS A 35 23.42 -38.23 16.88
CA CYS A 35 23.91 -39.24 17.82
C CYS A 35 25.43 -39.32 17.77
N ILE A 36 26.02 -39.91 18.81
CA ILE A 36 27.44 -40.27 18.80
C ILE A 36 27.64 -41.39 17.76
N GLY A 37 28.49 -41.14 16.77
CA GLY A 37 28.84 -42.10 15.72
C GLY A 37 29.10 -41.41 14.38
N GLN A 38 30.34 -41.48 13.92
CA GLN A 38 30.77 -40.99 12.62
C GLN A 38 31.66 -42.03 11.95
N ILE A 39 31.45 -42.26 10.66
CA ILE A 39 32.36 -43.08 9.85
C ILE A 39 32.89 -42.18 8.74
N LYS A 40 34.16 -41.81 8.88
CA LYS A 40 34.90 -41.01 7.90
C LYS A 40 35.86 -41.93 7.16
N ARG A 41 35.78 -41.93 5.84
CA ARG A 41 36.72 -42.64 4.96
C ARG A 41 37.22 -41.66 3.91
N ASN A 42 38.52 -41.71 3.63
CA ASN A 42 39.17 -40.77 2.70
C ASN A 42 38.48 -40.79 1.35
N ASN A 43 38.21 -39.59 0.80
CA ASN A 43 37.52 -39.42 -0.48
C ASN A 43 36.12 -40.06 -0.56
N GLN A 44 35.46 -40.26 0.59
CA GLN A 44 34.10 -40.78 0.68
C GLN A 44 33.22 -39.88 1.54
N PRO A 45 31.90 -39.86 1.29
CA PRO A 45 30.95 -39.15 2.14
C PRO A 45 31.05 -39.60 3.61
N LEU A 46 30.90 -38.65 4.52
CA LEU A 46 30.82 -38.88 5.95
C LEU A 46 29.47 -39.54 6.28
N LEU A 47 29.49 -40.68 6.97
CA LEU A 47 28.28 -41.23 7.57
C LEU A 47 28.14 -40.67 8.98
N GLN A 48 27.01 -40.05 9.27
CA GLN A 48 26.67 -39.51 10.58
C GLN A 48 25.49 -40.30 11.17
N LYS A 49 25.64 -40.79 12.39
CA LYS A 49 24.55 -41.47 13.10
C LYS A 49 23.54 -40.43 13.58
N THR A 50 22.26 -40.69 13.34
CA THR A 50 21.14 -39.93 13.91
C THR A 50 20.16 -40.86 14.60
N LYS A 51 19.19 -40.30 15.34
CA LYS A 51 18.08 -41.06 15.92
C LYS A 51 17.19 -41.75 14.87
N LEU A 52 17.22 -41.29 13.62
CA LEU A 52 16.42 -41.84 12.51
C LEU A 52 17.17 -42.91 11.70
N GLY A 53 18.45 -43.15 12.00
CA GLY A 53 19.34 -43.98 11.18
C GLY A 53 20.59 -43.21 10.76
N TRP A 54 21.42 -43.82 9.91
CA TRP A 54 22.63 -43.18 9.41
C TRP A 54 22.30 -42.27 8.22
N ILE A 55 22.83 -41.05 8.23
CA ILE A 55 22.71 -40.11 7.11
C ILE A 55 24.06 -39.96 6.41
N LEU A 56 23.99 -39.72 5.10
CA LEU A 56 25.14 -39.41 4.28
C LEU A 56 25.35 -37.89 4.27
N SER A 57 26.48 -37.43 4.80
CA SER A 57 26.92 -36.05 4.67
C SER A 57 28.03 -36.01 3.62
N SER A 58 27.91 -35.12 2.64
CA SER A 58 28.97 -34.89 1.67
C SER A 58 30.24 -34.49 2.42
N GLY A 59 31.22 -35.39 2.44
CA GLY A 59 32.54 -35.10 2.99
C GLY A 59 33.20 -34.07 2.08
N CYS A 60 33.19 -32.81 2.49
CA CYS A 60 33.98 -31.79 1.84
C CYS A 60 35.43 -31.99 2.31
N GLU A 61 36.16 -32.88 1.66
CA GLU A 61 37.60 -32.67 1.60
C GLU A 61 37.78 -31.43 0.73
N VAL A 62 38.17 -30.32 1.37
CA VAL A 62 38.70 -29.17 0.64
C VAL A 62 40.01 -29.66 0.03
N SER A 63 39.91 -30.32 -1.11
CA SER A 63 41.06 -30.49 -1.97
C SER A 63 41.48 -29.08 -2.36
N ASN A 64 42.74 -28.72 -2.06
CA ASN A 64 43.39 -27.52 -2.60
C ASN A 64 43.59 -27.63 -4.13
N SER A 65 42.60 -28.16 -4.84
CA SER A 65 42.46 -28.11 -6.28
C SER A 65 41.66 -26.85 -6.58
N GLU A 66 42.21 -25.97 -7.43
CA GLU A 66 41.67 -24.67 -7.85
C GLU A 66 40.30 -24.73 -8.57
N GLU A 67 39.56 -25.83 -8.46
CA GLU A 67 38.22 -25.98 -9.02
C GLU A 67 37.16 -25.51 -8.01
N GLN A 68 36.49 -24.43 -8.42
CA GLN A 68 35.43 -23.72 -7.70
C GLN A 68 34.41 -24.66 -7.05
N PRO A 69 34.05 -24.45 -5.75
CA PRO A 69 33.03 -25.26 -5.10
C PRO A 69 31.68 -25.12 -5.82
N LYS A 70 31.09 -26.24 -6.23
CA LYS A 70 29.80 -26.28 -6.93
C LYS A 70 28.70 -25.68 -6.05
N GLN A 71 28.26 -24.51 -6.49
CA GLN A 71 27.35 -23.56 -5.89
C GLN A 71 25.90 -24.08 -5.80
N SER A 72 25.58 -24.97 -4.86
CA SER A 72 24.17 -25.32 -4.58
C SER A 72 23.47 -24.28 -3.68
N ALA A 73 24.18 -23.73 -2.69
CA ALA A 73 23.65 -22.67 -1.82
C ALA A 73 23.43 -21.32 -2.53
N CYS A 74 24.13 -21.06 -3.63
CA CYS A 74 23.99 -19.80 -4.37
C CYS A 74 22.69 -19.72 -5.20
N LEU A 75 22.11 -20.86 -5.61
CA LEU A 75 20.89 -20.86 -6.42
C LEU A 75 19.68 -20.33 -5.64
N ALA A 76 19.55 -20.73 -4.37
CA ALA A 76 18.47 -20.24 -3.49
C ALA A 76 18.62 -18.75 -3.16
N LEU A 77 19.85 -18.27 -2.97
CA LEU A 77 20.12 -16.83 -2.81
C LEU A 77 19.79 -16.06 -4.09
N HIS A 78 20.16 -16.57 -5.26
CA HIS A 78 19.89 -15.91 -6.54
C HIS A 78 18.39 -15.74 -6.82
N GLU A 79 17.58 -16.76 -6.53
CA GLU A 79 16.12 -16.66 -6.65
C GLU A 79 15.52 -15.68 -5.62
N LEU A 80 16.02 -15.65 -4.39
CA LEU A 80 15.61 -14.67 -3.39
C LEU A 80 15.93 -13.24 -3.83
N TYR A 81 17.15 -12.96 -4.31
CA TYR A 81 17.51 -11.64 -4.82
C TYR A 81 16.61 -11.22 -5.98
N LYS A 82 16.33 -12.13 -6.91
CA LYS A 82 15.43 -11.86 -8.05
C LYS A 82 13.99 -11.58 -7.61
N ASN A 83 13.51 -12.24 -6.56
CA ASN A 83 12.16 -12.02 -6.02
C ASN A 83 12.07 -10.70 -5.25
N VAL A 84 13.10 -10.33 -4.47
CA VAL A 84 13.19 -9.03 -3.81
C VAL A 84 13.29 -7.90 -4.83
N GLU A 85 14.07 -8.08 -5.90
CA GLU A 85 14.16 -7.11 -7.00
C GLU A 85 12.81 -6.93 -7.72
N ARG A 86 12.08 -8.02 -7.95
CA ARG A 86 10.73 -7.97 -8.53
C ARG A 86 9.74 -7.27 -7.62
N LEU A 87 9.78 -7.55 -6.32
CA LEU A 87 8.94 -6.86 -5.33
C LEU A 87 9.23 -5.35 -5.36
N TRP A 88 10.50 -4.97 -5.35
CA TRP A 88 10.92 -3.57 -5.41
C TRP A 88 10.51 -2.88 -6.71
N LYS A 89 10.55 -3.57 -7.85
CA LYS A 89 10.04 -3.06 -9.14
C LYS A 89 8.51 -2.93 -9.20
N ALA A 90 7.78 -3.77 -8.47
CA ALA A 90 6.32 -3.70 -8.41
C ALA A 90 5.83 -2.60 -7.46
N ASP A 91 6.54 -2.37 -6.36
CA ASP A 91 6.24 -1.34 -5.37
C ASP A 91 6.78 0.04 -5.76
N GLN A 92 7.73 0.07 -6.71
CA GLN A 92 7.99 1.28 -7.46
C GLN A 92 6.71 1.66 -8.18
N VAL A 93 6.14 2.80 -7.78
CA VAL A 93 5.26 3.58 -8.63
C VAL A 93 6.08 3.92 -9.86
N VAL A 94 6.05 3.04 -10.85
CA VAL A 94 6.47 3.38 -12.20
C VAL A 94 5.60 4.58 -12.50
N THR A 95 6.20 5.76 -12.54
CA THR A 95 5.63 6.91 -13.22
C THR A 95 5.52 6.46 -14.66
N ILE A 96 4.50 5.67 -14.97
CA ILE A 96 4.08 5.43 -16.33
C ILE A 96 3.76 6.84 -16.75
N LYS A 97 4.67 7.43 -17.53
CA LYS A 97 4.45 8.67 -18.26
C LYS A 97 3.40 8.35 -19.32
N ASN A 98 2.21 7.96 -18.87
CA ASN A 98 1.02 8.14 -19.65
C ASN A 98 1.03 9.62 -19.98
N LYS A 99 0.84 9.94 -21.26
CA LYS A 99 0.61 11.34 -21.63
C LYS A 99 -0.58 11.78 -20.78
N ASN A 100 -0.32 12.67 -19.83
CA ASN A 100 -1.37 13.30 -19.06
C ASN A 100 -2.38 13.82 -20.08
N SER A 101 -3.66 13.58 -19.82
CA SER A 101 -4.70 14.27 -20.56
C SER A 101 -4.52 15.79 -20.40
N ILE A 102 -5.03 16.56 -21.36
CA ILE A 102 -4.97 18.03 -21.31
C ILE A 102 -5.58 18.55 -19.98
N ASP A 103 -6.62 17.88 -19.49
CA ASP A 103 -7.27 18.20 -18.20
C ASP A 103 -6.33 17.92 -17.01
N GLU A 104 -5.58 16.82 -17.03
CA GLU A 104 -4.63 16.46 -15.96
C GLU A 104 -3.43 17.41 -15.92
N GLU A 105 -2.88 17.77 -17.09
CA GLU A 105 -1.80 18.75 -17.20
C GLU A 105 -2.26 20.12 -16.69
N TYR A 106 -3.45 20.58 -17.09
CA TYR A 106 -4.05 21.80 -16.57
C TYR A 106 -4.23 21.78 -15.04
N CYS A 107 -4.76 20.67 -14.49
CA CYS A 107 -4.95 20.55 -13.05
C CYS A 107 -3.61 20.52 -12.29
N GLN A 108 -2.60 19.87 -12.85
CA GLN A 108 -1.25 19.82 -12.27
C GLN A 108 -0.62 21.21 -12.25
N ASP A 109 -0.67 21.92 -13.38
CA ASP A 109 -0.14 23.29 -13.49
C ASP A 109 -0.87 24.25 -12.54
N LEU A 110 -2.20 24.18 -12.49
CA LEU A 110 -3.00 24.99 -11.58
C LEU A 110 -2.64 24.70 -10.13
N PHE A 111 -2.49 23.43 -9.76
CA PHE A 111 -2.10 23.03 -8.41
C PHE A 111 -0.72 23.59 -8.07
N GLN A 112 0.28 23.43 -8.94
CA GLN A 112 1.62 23.94 -8.70
C GLN A 112 1.66 25.47 -8.57
N GLN A 113 0.88 26.19 -9.38
CA GLN A 113 0.87 27.65 -9.40
C GLN A 113 0.09 28.28 -8.25
N THR A 114 -0.97 27.62 -7.77
CA THR A 114 -1.94 28.24 -6.85
C THR A 114 -1.95 27.64 -5.46
N THR A 115 -1.31 26.49 -5.25
CA THR A 115 -1.26 25.86 -3.94
C THR A 115 -0.30 26.61 -3.04
N THR A 116 -0.82 27.11 -1.91
CA THR A 116 -0.04 27.81 -0.90
C THR A 116 -0.27 27.19 0.47
N ARG A 117 0.51 27.60 1.47
CA ARG A 117 0.37 27.13 2.85
C ARG A 117 -0.11 28.29 3.73
N SER A 118 -1.17 28.05 4.48
CA SER A 118 -1.68 28.97 5.49
C SER A 118 -0.71 29.06 6.68
N GLU A 119 -0.82 30.12 7.49
CA GLU A 119 -0.06 30.31 8.73
C GLU A 119 -0.26 29.14 9.72
N ASP A 120 -1.45 28.52 9.71
CA ASP A 120 -1.78 27.33 10.52
C ASP A 120 -1.24 26.01 9.91
N GLY A 121 -0.44 26.09 8.84
CA GLY A 121 0.18 24.95 8.19
C GLY A 121 -0.72 24.15 7.22
N ARG A 122 -1.97 24.58 6.98
CA ARG A 122 -2.91 23.95 6.04
C ARG A 122 -2.62 24.33 4.59
N PHE A 123 -2.92 23.43 3.65
CA PHE A 123 -2.84 23.74 2.22
C PHE A 123 -4.07 24.53 1.77
N ILE A 124 -3.82 25.62 1.04
CA ILE A 124 -4.83 26.40 0.34
C ILE A 124 -4.67 26.06 -1.13
N VAL A 125 -5.66 25.39 -1.70
CA VAL A 125 -5.65 24.89 -3.09
C VAL A 125 -6.78 25.56 -3.87
N ARG A 126 -6.51 25.96 -5.11
CA ARG A 126 -7.56 26.46 -6.01
C ARG A 126 -8.23 25.28 -6.72
N ILE A 127 -9.55 25.27 -6.69
CA ILE A 127 -10.34 24.23 -7.36
C ILE A 127 -10.35 24.51 -8.88
N PRO A 128 -9.93 23.57 -9.73
CA PRO A 128 -10.03 23.70 -11.18
C PRO A 128 -11.48 23.57 -11.65
N PHE A 129 -11.86 24.38 -12.65
CA PHE A 129 -13.16 24.28 -13.34
C PHE A 129 -12.93 23.80 -14.78
N LYS A 130 -13.68 22.78 -15.21
CA LYS A 130 -13.60 22.25 -16.59
C LYS A 130 -14.10 23.22 -17.67
N VAL A 131 -15.05 24.08 -17.30
CA VAL A 131 -15.66 25.09 -18.18
C VAL A 131 -15.61 26.42 -17.46
N ASN A 132 -15.42 27.51 -18.21
CA ASN A 132 -15.45 28.85 -17.61
C ASN A 132 -16.77 29.02 -16.83
N PRO A 133 -16.70 29.17 -15.50
CA PRO A 133 -17.90 29.19 -14.69
C PRO A 133 -18.81 30.37 -15.00
N ASP A 134 -18.25 31.48 -15.51
CA ASP A 134 -19.01 32.68 -15.87
C ASP A 134 -20.15 32.40 -16.86
N LYS A 135 -20.03 31.36 -17.69
CA LYS A 135 -21.06 30.97 -18.67
C LYS A 135 -22.22 30.14 -18.08
N HIS A 136 -22.03 29.48 -16.95
CA HIS A 136 -23.06 28.67 -16.29
C HIS A 136 -23.67 29.34 -15.05
N LEU A 137 -23.02 30.40 -14.54
CA LEU A 137 -23.38 31.14 -13.32
C LEU A 137 -24.76 31.82 -13.36
N GLU A 138 -25.23 32.27 -14.52
CA GLU A 138 -26.52 32.99 -14.61
C GLU A 138 -27.74 32.11 -14.30
N SER A 139 -27.64 30.79 -14.55
CA SER A 139 -28.78 29.87 -14.42
C SER A 139 -29.09 29.44 -12.97
N SER A 140 -28.12 29.56 -12.04
CA SER A 140 -28.27 29.13 -10.63
C SER A 140 -28.81 30.23 -9.71
N SER A 141 -28.64 31.51 -10.08
CA SER A 141 -29.07 32.66 -9.28
C SER A 141 -30.58 32.65 -8.97
N ASN A 142 -31.41 32.43 -9.99
CA ASN A 142 -32.87 32.38 -9.80
C ASN A 142 -33.30 31.25 -8.85
N LYS A 143 -32.63 30.10 -8.91
CA LYS A 143 -32.90 28.97 -8.00
C LYS A 143 -32.51 29.32 -6.57
N ALA A 144 -31.39 30.01 -6.36
CA ALA A 144 -30.94 30.45 -5.04
C ALA A 144 -31.92 31.48 -4.42
N VAL A 145 -32.40 32.45 -5.21
CA VAL A 145 -33.38 33.45 -4.76
C VAL A 145 -34.69 32.78 -4.34
N LEU A 146 -35.21 31.86 -5.15
CA LEU A 146 -36.42 31.11 -4.80
C LEU A 146 -36.21 30.33 -3.50
N ARG A 147 -35.12 29.57 -3.37
CA ARG A 147 -34.83 28.82 -2.12
C ARG A 147 -34.73 29.73 -0.90
N PHE A 148 -34.14 30.91 -1.04
CA PHE A 148 -34.08 31.88 0.04
C PHE A 148 -35.48 32.37 0.46
N GLN A 149 -36.38 32.62 -0.48
CA GLN A 149 -37.78 32.97 -0.17
C GLN A 149 -38.53 31.83 0.52
N TRP A 150 -38.29 30.59 0.09
CA TRP A 150 -38.85 29.40 0.75
C TRP A 150 -38.33 29.26 2.19
N LEU A 151 -37.03 29.43 2.39
CA LEU A 151 -36.41 29.41 3.71
C LEU A 151 -37.01 30.50 4.62
N LYS A 152 -37.12 31.74 4.13
CA LYS A 152 -37.79 32.84 4.87
C LYS A 152 -39.20 32.46 5.30
N THR A 153 -39.98 31.88 4.39
CA THR A 153 -41.36 31.44 4.66
C THR A 153 -41.42 30.28 5.65
N LYS A 154 -40.43 29.38 5.64
CA LYS A 154 -40.34 28.27 6.58
C LYS A 154 -39.96 28.76 7.99
N LEU A 155 -38.99 29.67 8.08
CA LEU A 155 -38.54 30.27 9.34
C LEU A 155 -39.60 31.18 9.95
N SER A 156 -40.43 31.85 9.15
CA SER A 156 -41.54 32.67 9.69
C SER A 156 -42.68 31.85 10.29
N LYS A 157 -42.80 30.56 9.94
CA LYS A 157 -43.83 29.65 10.45
C LYS A 157 -43.45 28.94 11.74
N SER A 158 -42.18 28.98 12.14
CA SER A 158 -41.67 28.30 13.35
C SER A 158 -40.58 29.13 14.01
N GLU A 159 -40.89 29.71 15.17
CA GLU A 159 -39.95 30.54 15.91
C GLU A 159 -38.76 29.74 16.47
N ASP A 160 -39.00 28.50 16.91
CA ASP A 160 -37.94 27.58 17.36
C ASP A 160 -36.93 27.29 16.23
N LEU A 161 -37.42 26.98 15.02
CA LEU A 161 -36.56 26.74 13.86
C LEU A 161 -35.74 27.97 13.48
N LYS A 162 -36.34 29.16 13.59
CA LYS A 162 -35.69 30.45 13.32
C LYS A 162 -34.59 30.75 14.32
N LEU A 163 -34.82 30.47 15.61
CA LEU A 163 -33.80 30.63 16.64
C LEU A 163 -32.59 29.74 16.35
N GLN A 164 -32.81 28.43 16.19
CA GLN A 164 -31.74 27.45 15.91
C GLN A 164 -30.97 27.78 14.62
N TYR A 165 -31.66 28.19 13.56
CA TYR A 165 -31.02 28.63 12.31
C TYR A 165 -30.14 29.88 12.52
N SER A 166 -30.62 30.85 13.30
CA SER A 166 -29.90 32.11 13.53
C SER A 166 -28.64 31.87 14.36
N GLU A 167 -28.73 31.05 15.41
CA GLU A 167 -27.58 30.63 16.22
C GLU A 167 -26.51 29.96 15.38
N PHE A 168 -26.90 29.02 14.49
CA PHE A 168 -25.97 28.36 13.58
C PHE A 168 -25.25 29.37 12.65
N ILE A 169 -25.98 30.29 12.03
CA ILE A 169 -25.38 31.27 11.09
C ILE A 169 -24.40 32.19 11.83
N GLN A 170 -24.74 32.63 13.03
CA GLN A 170 -23.85 33.44 13.87
C GLN A 170 -22.59 32.67 14.27
N GLU A 171 -22.72 31.39 14.64
CA GLU A 171 -21.58 30.53 14.91
C GLU A 171 -20.68 30.38 13.67
N TYR A 172 -21.26 30.16 12.49
CA TYR A 172 -20.51 30.03 11.23
C TYR A 172 -19.71 31.30 10.89
N ILE A 173 -20.28 32.48 11.13
CA ILE A 173 -19.59 33.76 10.97
C ILE A 173 -18.48 33.91 12.02
N ARG A 174 -18.75 33.57 13.28
CA ARG A 174 -17.77 33.63 14.38
C ARG A 174 -16.57 32.70 14.12
N LEU A 175 -16.81 31.52 13.56
CA LEU A 175 -15.77 30.57 13.15
C LEU A 175 -15.04 30.98 11.86
N LYS A 176 -15.39 32.13 11.26
CA LYS A 176 -14.86 32.62 9.98
C LYS A 176 -15.07 31.64 8.82
N HIS A 177 -16.11 30.81 8.90
CA HIS A 177 -16.52 29.92 7.81
C HIS A 177 -17.42 30.63 6.79
N MET A 178 -17.95 31.81 7.12
CA MET A 178 -18.77 32.65 6.26
C MET A 178 -18.53 34.13 6.56
N SER A 179 -18.63 34.98 5.55
CA SER A 179 -18.70 36.44 5.69
C SER A 179 -19.88 37.00 4.89
N PRO A 180 -20.45 38.15 5.27
CA PRO A 180 -21.38 38.88 4.42
C PRO A 180 -20.75 39.16 3.06
N SER A 181 -21.51 38.94 1.98
CA SER A 181 -21.07 39.23 0.62
C SER A 181 -21.70 40.55 0.15
N GLU A 182 -20.87 41.46 -0.35
CA GLU A 182 -21.31 42.72 -0.99
C GLU A 182 -21.51 42.55 -2.51
N LEU A 183 -21.22 41.37 -3.06
CA LEU A 183 -21.20 41.13 -4.50
C LEU A 183 -22.60 40.90 -5.08
N ASN A 184 -22.81 41.44 -6.28
CA ASN A 184 -23.92 41.05 -7.16
C ASN A 184 -23.91 39.52 -7.34
N ILE A 185 -25.07 38.89 -7.14
CA ILE A 185 -25.28 37.42 -7.06
C ILE A 185 -24.78 36.66 -8.32
N SER A 186 -24.44 37.37 -9.40
CA SER A 186 -24.01 36.84 -10.70
C SER A 186 -22.67 36.07 -10.71
N LYS A 187 -21.86 36.09 -9.64
CA LYS A 187 -20.54 35.43 -9.60
C LYS A 187 -20.31 34.49 -8.42
N SER A 188 -21.37 33.89 -7.86
CA SER A 188 -21.27 33.00 -6.69
C SER A 188 -21.67 31.56 -7.02
N PHE A 189 -20.89 30.59 -6.54
CA PHE A 189 -21.29 29.18 -6.54
C PHE A 189 -22.01 28.86 -5.25
N PHE A 190 -23.04 28.03 -5.38
CA PHE A 190 -23.71 27.35 -4.28
C PHE A 190 -23.24 25.85 -4.42
N LEU A 191 -23.10 25.02 -3.36
CA LEU A 191 -22.70 23.57 -3.41
C LEU A 191 -23.53 22.60 -2.48
N VAL A 192 -24.19 21.46 -2.92
CA VAL A 192 -25.28 20.69 -2.16
C VAL A 192 -24.82 19.33 -1.64
N SER A 193 -25.24 18.94 -0.42
CA SER A 193 -25.33 17.51 0.01
C SER A 193 -26.47 17.21 1.02
N GLU A 194 -27.32 16.21 0.75
CA GLU A 194 -28.46 15.83 1.61
C GLU A 194 -28.09 14.90 2.77
N THR A 195 -28.42 15.25 4.03
CA THR A 195 -28.71 14.28 5.12
C THR A 195 -29.55 14.92 6.24
N THR A 196 -30.07 14.06 7.13
CA THR A 196 -31.36 14.14 7.84
C THR A 196 -31.32 14.53 9.33
N LYS A 197 -30.39 15.40 9.77
CA LYS A 197 -30.48 16.10 11.08
C LYS A 197 -30.51 17.61 10.86
N LEU A 198 -31.06 18.41 11.78
CA LEU A 198 -31.06 19.87 11.63
C LEU A 198 -29.62 20.38 11.55
N ARG A 199 -29.19 20.64 10.33
CA ARG A 199 -27.87 21.15 9.95
C ARG A 199 -28.14 22.11 8.82
N VAL A 200 -27.55 23.31 8.85
CA VAL A 200 -27.64 24.21 7.70
C VAL A 200 -26.73 23.63 6.64
N VAL A 201 -27.34 22.99 5.66
CA VAL A 201 -26.64 22.48 4.49
C VAL A 201 -26.60 23.61 3.47
N PHE A 202 -25.40 23.89 2.97
CA PHE A 202 -25.26 24.65 1.76
C PHE A 202 -25.62 23.75 0.58
N ASP A 203 -26.26 24.36 -0.41
CA ASP A 203 -26.80 23.73 -1.60
C ASP A 203 -26.01 24.16 -2.83
N GLY A 204 -25.86 23.32 -3.86
CA GLY A 204 -25.44 23.50 -5.26
C GLY A 204 -24.92 22.28 -5.99
#